data_AF-A0A1A8NMJ9-F1
#
_entry.id   AF-A0A1A8NMJ9-F1
#
_cell.length_a   1.000
_cell.length_b   1.000
_cell.length_c   1.000
_cell.angle_alpha   90.00
_cell.angle_beta   90.00
_cell.angle_gamma   90.00
#
_symmetry.space_group_name_H-M   'P 1'
#
loop_
_entity.id
_entity.type
_entity.pdbx_description
1 polymer ?
#
loop_
_entity_poly.entity_id
_entity_poly.type
_entity_poly.pdbx_seq_one_letter_code
_entity_poly.pdbx_strand_id
1 'polypeptide(L)'
;MNGGLPQLGDLSAHLSLAVAQLSFLLRPNFSGLAAIDWEEWQPLWESNFGSRMEYRRLSKQLVRQERPDLLEKNVALLARQQFEESAQAFMEETLRLVVRNRPKGFWGFYGFPSCLNKHKRKTDKTYTGRCHKGTRKQNDRLSWLWTQSTALYPSIYLPERLAGSPDAALMVRHRLLEALRVASLWRHGDSTNHTTPVLPYARLAFTHTLNFLNKTDLEHTLGESASLGAAGVVLWGEMKFAKSKQQCILLKNYIHNTLGPFVQSLRSNTQSCSVQRCHSNGRCIRRRTGAGHWLSLASAPSSDPFEGDGSTSSKYFHRYFLCQCYSGWTGPECCRKEEEI
;
A
#
# COMPACT_ATOMS: atom_id res chain seq x y z
N MET A 1 18.36 20.22 6.50
CA MET A 1 17.79 20.13 7.87
C MET A 1 18.33 18.88 8.54
N ASN A 2 18.61 18.91 9.85
CA ASN A 2 19.21 17.81 10.63
C ASN A 2 20.35 17.07 9.89
N GLY A 3 21.38 17.80 9.44
CA GLY A 3 22.52 17.23 8.70
C GLY A 3 22.27 16.89 7.21
N GLY A 4 21.02 16.77 6.77
CA GLY A 4 20.65 16.52 5.36
C GLY A 4 20.83 15.08 4.87
N LEU A 5 21.63 14.28 5.57
CA LEU A 5 21.83 12.85 5.35
C LEU A 5 21.50 12.08 6.64
N PRO A 6 20.97 10.85 6.56
CA PRO A 6 20.67 10.07 7.77
C PRO A 6 21.90 9.84 8.64
N GLN A 7 23.09 9.61 8.06
CA GLN A 7 24.34 9.41 8.82
C GLN A 7 24.90 10.68 9.48
N LEU A 8 24.35 11.86 9.19
CA LEU A 8 24.68 13.12 9.86
C LEU A 8 23.56 13.61 10.78
N GLY A 9 22.44 12.88 10.86
CA GLY A 9 21.30 13.29 11.66
C GLY A 9 21.44 12.86 13.11
N ASP A 10 20.94 13.68 14.03
CA ASP A 10 20.79 13.28 15.43
C ASP A 10 19.51 12.43 15.59
N LEU A 11 19.68 11.12 15.76
CA LEU A 11 18.58 10.17 15.94
C LEU A 11 17.85 10.40 17.27
N SER A 12 18.57 10.73 18.34
CA SER A 12 17.96 10.94 19.67
C SER A 12 17.07 12.18 19.67
N ALA A 13 17.55 13.27 19.08
CA ALA A 13 16.77 14.49 18.90
C ALA A 13 15.53 14.25 18.02
N HIS A 14 15.69 13.51 16.93
CA HIS A 14 14.57 13.11 16.06
C HIS A 14 13.50 12.30 16.81
N LEU A 15 13.89 11.27 17.54
CA LEU A 15 12.96 10.43 18.31
C LEU A 15 12.28 11.22 19.43
N SER A 16 13.00 12.12 20.10
CA SER A 16 12.43 13.00 21.14
C SER A 16 11.35 13.92 20.55
N LEU A 17 11.62 14.52 19.39
CA LEU A 17 10.65 15.33 18.67
C LEU A 17 9.44 14.51 18.22
N ALA A 18 9.66 13.29 17.73
CA ALA A 18 8.59 12.39 17.32
C ALA A 18 7.64 12.06 18.48
N VAL A 19 8.16 11.79 19.69
CA VAL A 19 7.31 11.57 20.90
C VAL A 19 6.45 12.80 21.22
N ALA A 20 7.04 13.99 21.17
CA ALA A 20 6.33 15.23 21.45
C ALA A 20 5.20 15.45 20.43
N GLN A 21 5.49 15.26 19.13
CA GLN A 21 4.50 15.37 18.05
C GLN A 21 3.38 14.34 18.17
N LEU A 22 3.71 13.08 18.49
CA LEU A 22 2.70 12.03 18.72
C LEU A 22 1.74 12.39 19.85
N SER A 23 2.27 12.93 20.96
CA SER A 23 1.47 13.30 22.12
C SER A 23 0.56 14.50 21.83
N PHE A 24 1.02 15.44 20.99
CA PHE A 24 0.24 16.58 20.55
C PHE A 24 -0.85 16.20 19.54
N LEU A 25 -0.54 15.32 18.58
CA LEU A 25 -1.42 14.98 17.46
C LEU A 25 -2.44 13.88 17.80
N LEU A 26 -2.08 12.92 18.67
CA LEU A 26 -2.84 11.69 18.86
C LEU A 26 -3.21 11.44 20.31
N ARG A 27 -4.48 11.08 20.52
CA ARG A 27 -4.99 10.60 21.82
C ARG A 27 -4.22 9.35 22.29
N PRO A 28 -4.07 9.12 23.61
CA PRO A 28 -3.34 7.96 24.14
C PRO A 28 -3.85 6.60 23.65
N ASN A 29 -5.17 6.45 23.46
CA ASN A 29 -5.83 5.22 23.02
C ASN A 29 -6.04 5.15 21.49
N PHE A 30 -5.28 5.92 20.71
CA PHE A 30 -5.42 5.96 19.25
C PHE A 30 -5.35 4.55 18.63
N SER A 31 -6.35 4.23 17.82
CA SER A 31 -6.49 2.94 17.12
C SER A 31 -6.85 3.12 15.64
N GLY A 32 -6.43 4.25 15.05
CA GLY A 32 -6.71 4.61 13.67
C GLY A 32 -5.53 4.31 12.73
N LEU A 33 -5.68 4.76 11.48
CA LEU A 33 -4.63 4.70 10.46
C LEU A 33 -3.56 5.77 10.73
N ALA A 34 -2.30 5.37 10.74
CA ALA A 34 -1.16 6.24 10.96
C ALA A 34 -0.05 5.96 9.95
N ALA A 35 -0.15 6.63 8.80
CA ALA A 35 0.87 6.58 7.77
C ALA A 35 1.93 7.67 8.02
N ILE A 36 3.20 7.26 8.15
CA ILE A 36 4.34 8.17 8.20
C ILE A 36 4.72 8.54 6.77
N ASP A 37 4.56 9.81 6.40
CA ASP A 37 4.81 10.31 5.06
C ASP A 37 6.26 10.78 4.91
N TRP A 38 7.17 9.83 4.66
CA TRP A 38 8.59 10.08 4.48
C TRP A 38 8.99 9.83 3.01
N GLU A 39 9.18 10.91 2.25
CA GLU A 39 9.46 10.84 0.80
C GLU A 39 10.82 11.39 0.37
N GLU A 40 11.61 11.95 1.28
CA GLU A 40 12.86 12.63 0.91
C GLU A 40 13.90 11.66 0.33
N TRP A 41 14.21 10.59 1.06
CA TRP A 41 15.13 9.54 0.65
C TRP A 41 14.50 8.15 0.81
N GLN A 42 15.15 7.13 0.26
CA GLN A 42 14.76 5.73 0.40
C GLN A 42 15.80 4.98 1.24
N PRO A 43 15.40 4.01 2.07
CA PRO A 43 16.33 3.31 2.97
C PRO A 43 17.39 2.49 2.24
N LEU A 44 17.10 2.05 1.01
CA LEU A 44 18.07 1.35 0.17
C LEU A 44 18.76 2.30 -0.78
N TRP A 45 20.08 2.20 -0.87
CA TRP A 45 20.93 3.03 -1.72
C TRP A 45 20.49 3.02 -3.18
N GLU A 46 20.17 1.84 -3.74
CA GLU A 46 19.75 1.72 -5.14
C GLU A 46 18.39 2.33 -5.46
N SER A 47 17.55 2.57 -4.44
CA SER A 47 16.23 3.19 -4.59
C SER A 47 16.28 4.72 -4.62
N ASN A 48 17.46 5.32 -4.39
CA ASN A 48 17.69 6.76 -4.46
C ASN A 48 18.14 7.16 -5.88
N PHE A 49 17.19 7.15 -6.82
CA PHE A 49 17.37 7.57 -8.22
C PHE A 49 16.65 8.90 -8.53
N GLY A 50 16.88 9.45 -9.72
CA GLY A 50 16.33 10.76 -10.11
C GLY A 50 16.90 11.89 -9.26
N SER A 51 16.06 12.80 -8.77
CA SER A 51 16.48 13.88 -7.87
C SER A 51 17.11 13.36 -6.57
N ARG A 52 16.73 12.16 -6.11
CA ARG A 52 17.29 11.54 -4.89
C ARG A 52 18.72 11.03 -5.05
N MET A 53 19.30 11.05 -6.26
CA MET A 53 20.73 10.74 -6.45
C MET A 53 21.63 11.71 -5.68
N GLU A 54 21.12 12.89 -5.33
CA GLU A 54 21.84 13.87 -4.52
C GLU A 54 22.26 13.31 -3.15
N TYR A 55 21.42 12.52 -2.49
CA TYR A 55 21.76 11.85 -1.24
C TYR A 55 22.96 10.90 -1.40
N ARG A 56 23.05 10.22 -2.55
CA ARG A 56 24.18 9.34 -2.87
C ARG A 56 25.46 10.14 -3.14
N ARG A 57 25.33 11.29 -3.84
CA ARG A 57 26.45 12.19 -4.15
C ARG A 57 27.03 12.78 -2.87
N LEU A 58 26.18 13.32 -2.00
CA LEU A 58 26.58 13.91 -0.73
C LEU A 58 27.17 12.87 0.24
N SER A 59 26.59 11.66 0.30
CA SER A 59 27.16 10.58 1.13
C SER A 59 28.58 10.20 0.70
N LYS A 60 28.85 10.13 -0.61
CA LYS A 60 30.22 9.91 -1.10
C LYS A 60 31.14 11.07 -0.79
N GLN A 61 30.65 12.31 -0.92
CA GLN A 61 31.44 13.51 -0.61
C GLN A 61 31.86 13.54 0.85
N LEU A 62 30.96 13.18 1.77
CA LEU A 62 31.25 13.05 3.19
C LEU A 62 32.40 12.06 3.44
N VAL A 63 32.30 10.85 2.87
CA VAL A 63 33.36 9.84 3.02
C VAL A 63 34.71 10.32 2.46
N ARG A 64 34.73 11.04 1.32
CA ARG A 64 36.00 11.59 0.79
C ARG A 64 36.62 12.66 1.68
N GLN A 65 35.80 13.43 2.38
CA GLN A 65 36.28 14.46 3.31
C GLN A 65 36.88 13.83 4.56
N GLU A 66 36.24 12.79 5.10
CA GLU A 66 36.71 12.08 6.29
C GLU A 66 37.87 11.13 6.00
N ARG A 67 37.90 10.54 4.80
CA ARG A 67 38.86 9.51 4.39
C ARG A 67 39.45 9.80 3.00
N PRO A 68 40.31 10.84 2.87
CA PRO A 68 40.92 11.21 1.59
C PRO A 68 41.83 10.13 0.99
N ASP A 69 42.27 9.17 1.81
CA ASP A 69 43.14 8.05 1.45
C ASP A 69 42.44 6.95 0.64
N LEU A 70 41.09 6.89 0.66
CA LEU A 70 40.35 5.81 0.05
C LEU A 70 40.21 5.94 -1.47
N LEU A 71 40.41 4.83 -2.17
CA LEU A 71 40.07 4.69 -3.58
C LEU A 71 38.55 4.84 -3.80
N GLU A 72 38.15 5.35 -4.97
CA GLU A 72 36.73 5.63 -5.29
C GLU A 72 35.79 4.45 -5.08
N LYS A 73 36.24 3.22 -5.38
CA LYS A 73 35.45 2.01 -5.14
C LYS A 73 35.14 1.81 -3.65
N ASN A 74 36.11 2.08 -2.78
CA ASN A 74 35.97 1.95 -1.34
C ASN A 74 35.12 3.09 -0.76
N VAL A 75 35.28 4.31 -1.29
CA VAL A 75 34.39 5.45 -0.98
C VAL A 75 32.93 5.10 -1.27
N ALA A 76 32.64 4.54 -2.45
CA ALA A 76 31.29 4.18 -2.83
C ALA A 76 30.69 3.07 -1.95
N LEU A 77 31.49 2.09 -1.55
CA LEU A 77 31.07 1.01 -0.65
C LEU A 77 30.76 1.54 0.75
N LEU A 78 31.67 2.32 1.32
CA LEU A 78 31.52 2.88 2.68
C LEU A 78 30.36 3.88 2.75
N ALA A 79 30.22 4.76 1.76
CA ALA A 79 29.12 5.72 1.70
C ALA A 79 27.76 5.02 1.62
N ARG A 80 27.68 3.91 0.87
CA ARG A 80 26.47 3.07 0.83
C ARG A 80 26.19 2.49 2.20
N GLN A 81 27.18 1.86 2.82
CA GLN A 81 27.02 1.20 4.11
C GLN A 81 26.52 2.17 5.18
N GLN A 82 27.23 3.29 5.39
CA GLN A 82 26.87 4.32 6.37
C GLN A 82 25.46 4.89 6.12
N PHE A 83 25.11 5.13 4.85
CA PHE A 83 23.79 5.62 4.49
C PHE A 83 22.68 4.60 4.80
N GLU A 84 22.83 3.35 4.35
CA GLU A 84 21.80 2.32 4.55
C GLU A 84 21.63 1.96 6.04
N GLU A 85 22.73 1.86 6.80
CA GLU A 85 22.71 1.62 8.26
C GLU A 85 21.97 2.75 9.00
N SER A 86 22.31 4.00 8.70
CA SER A 86 21.68 5.15 9.35
C SER A 86 20.22 5.31 8.91
N ALA A 87 19.92 5.10 7.63
CA ALA A 87 18.56 5.17 7.11
C ALA A 87 17.66 4.10 7.75
N GLN A 88 18.18 2.88 7.94
CA GLN A 88 17.49 1.84 8.69
C GLN A 88 17.26 2.28 10.14
N ALA A 89 18.29 2.75 10.85
CA ALA A 89 18.15 3.18 12.24
C ALA A 89 17.06 4.25 12.41
N PHE A 90 17.03 5.28 11.56
CA PHE A 90 16.01 6.33 11.60
C PHE A 90 14.60 5.79 11.36
N MET A 91 14.38 4.98 10.31
CA MET A 91 13.05 4.49 9.98
C MET A 91 12.57 3.43 10.97
N GLU A 92 13.43 2.50 11.37
CA GLU A 92 13.11 1.38 12.25
C GLU A 92 12.82 1.87 13.67
N GLU A 93 13.69 2.71 14.24
CA GLU A 93 13.50 3.23 15.60
C GLU A 93 12.30 4.18 15.68
N THR A 94 12.00 4.92 14.61
CA THR A 94 10.76 5.72 14.55
C THR A 94 9.53 4.83 14.60
N LEU A 95 9.49 3.72 13.83
CA LEU A 95 8.38 2.77 13.88
C LEU A 95 8.23 2.10 15.23
N ARG A 96 9.33 1.59 15.80
CA ARG A 96 9.34 1.00 17.15
C ARG A 96 8.79 1.97 18.19
N LEU A 97 9.24 3.23 18.12
CA LEU A 97 8.79 4.28 19.02
C LEU A 97 7.28 4.55 18.90
N VAL A 98 6.77 4.75 17.67
CA VAL A 98 5.36 5.11 17.47
C VAL A 98 4.43 3.94 17.82
N VAL A 99 4.83 2.71 17.50
CA VAL A 99 4.09 1.48 17.85
C VAL A 99 4.06 1.30 19.37
N ARG A 100 5.21 1.45 20.06
CA ARG A 100 5.26 1.36 21.53
C ARG A 100 4.36 2.40 22.21
N ASN A 101 4.34 3.63 21.67
CA ASN A 101 3.54 4.72 22.25
C ASN A 101 2.05 4.62 21.94
N ARG A 102 1.67 4.05 20.79
CA ARG A 102 0.27 3.90 20.33
C ARG A 102 0.08 2.50 19.73
N PRO A 103 0.05 1.44 20.56
CA PRO A 103 0.13 0.04 20.10
C PRO A 103 -1.08 -0.44 19.30
N LYS A 104 -2.23 0.25 19.41
CA LYS A 104 -3.44 -0.06 18.64
C LYS A 104 -3.48 0.66 17.28
N GLY A 105 -2.52 1.54 17.00
CA GLY A 105 -2.44 2.26 15.74
C GLY A 105 -1.98 1.35 14.60
N PHE A 106 -2.52 1.59 13.41
CA PHE A 106 -2.07 0.98 12.17
C PHE A 106 -0.92 1.84 11.61
N TRP A 107 0.32 1.49 11.95
CA TRP A 107 1.54 2.21 11.66
C TRP A 107 2.27 1.60 10.47
N GLY A 108 2.73 2.47 9.58
CA GLY A 108 3.56 2.11 8.45
C GLY A 108 3.99 3.33 7.66
N PHE A 109 4.93 3.17 6.75
CA PHE A 109 5.35 4.25 5.87
C PHE A 109 4.49 4.31 4.61
N TYR A 110 4.05 5.52 4.25
CA TYR A 110 3.41 5.77 2.97
C TYR A 110 4.35 5.38 1.81
N GLY A 111 3.78 4.77 0.78
CA GLY A 111 4.49 4.38 -0.43
C GLY A 111 5.19 3.02 -0.37
N PHE A 112 5.19 2.34 0.78
CA PHE A 112 5.85 1.04 0.95
C PHE A 112 4.86 -0.16 0.99
N PRO A 113 5.23 -1.31 0.39
CA PRO A 113 6.40 -1.50 -0.46
C PRO A 113 6.23 -0.89 -1.86
N SER A 114 7.35 -0.63 -2.53
CA SER A 114 7.35 -0.21 -3.93
C SER A 114 7.39 -1.41 -4.88
N CYS A 115 6.84 -1.23 -6.08
CA CYS A 115 6.86 -2.22 -7.17
C CYS A 115 7.57 -1.67 -8.43
N LEU A 116 7.76 -0.34 -8.53
CA LEU A 116 8.41 0.34 -9.66
C LEU A 116 7.92 -0.08 -11.05
N ASN A 117 6.64 -0.41 -11.17
CA ASN A 117 6.03 -0.97 -12.37
C ASN A 117 5.32 0.06 -13.26
N LYS A 118 5.66 1.35 -13.16
CA LYS A 118 4.93 2.40 -13.89
C LYS A 118 4.97 2.15 -15.39
N HIS A 119 6.15 1.96 -15.98
CA HIS A 119 6.31 1.93 -17.44
C HIS A 119 6.55 0.51 -17.98
N LYS A 120 6.11 0.26 -19.22
CA LYS A 120 6.54 -0.89 -20.01
C LYS A 120 8.05 -0.77 -20.25
N ARG A 121 8.80 -1.85 -20.02
CA ARG A 121 10.23 -1.84 -20.31
C ARG A 121 10.44 -1.82 -21.81
N LYS A 122 11.52 -1.20 -22.28
CA LYS A 122 11.85 -1.17 -23.73
C LYS A 122 11.94 -2.58 -24.34
N THR A 123 12.31 -3.58 -23.54
CA THR A 123 12.45 -4.99 -23.94
C THR A 123 11.14 -5.78 -23.88
N ASP A 124 10.08 -5.24 -23.28
CA ASP A 124 8.82 -5.97 -23.15
C ASP A 124 8.02 -5.88 -24.45
N LYS A 125 7.50 -7.01 -24.95
CA LYS A 125 6.53 -6.99 -26.06
C LYS A 125 5.16 -6.47 -25.61
N THR A 126 4.76 -6.77 -24.38
CA THR A 126 3.49 -6.35 -23.76
C THR A 126 3.72 -5.90 -22.31
N TYR A 127 2.90 -4.96 -21.83
CA TYR A 127 2.94 -4.55 -20.43
C TYR A 127 2.29 -5.64 -19.56
N THR A 128 2.98 -6.07 -18.50
CA THR A 128 2.49 -7.14 -17.62
C THR A 128 2.06 -6.65 -16.24
N GLY A 129 2.38 -5.40 -15.90
CA GLY A 129 2.23 -4.86 -14.55
C GLY A 129 3.23 -5.38 -13.52
N ARG A 130 4.02 -6.42 -13.81
CA ARG A 130 4.96 -7.02 -12.84
C ARG A 130 5.95 -5.98 -12.29
N CYS A 131 6.33 -6.16 -11.03
CA CYS A 131 7.33 -5.29 -10.41
C CYS A 131 8.66 -5.34 -11.18
N HIS A 132 9.38 -4.22 -11.16
CA HIS A 132 10.67 -4.13 -11.82
C HIS A 132 11.63 -5.22 -11.32
N LYS A 133 12.54 -5.68 -12.20
CA LYS A 133 13.50 -6.74 -11.85
C LYS A 133 14.34 -6.27 -10.67
N GLY A 134 14.49 -7.14 -9.67
CA GLY A 134 15.24 -6.83 -8.44
C GLY A 134 14.41 -6.18 -7.33
N THR A 135 13.27 -5.55 -7.64
CA THR A 135 12.45 -4.86 -6.62
C THR A 135 11.96 -5.80 -5.53
N ARG A 136 11.56 -7.03 -5.86
CA ARG A 136 11.17 -8.03 -4.85
C ARG A 136 12.33 -8.34 -3.89
N LYS A 137 13.54 -8.56 -4.41
CA LYS A 137 14.74 -8.80 -3.59
C LYS A 137 15.13 -7.59 -2.73
N GLN A 138 14.92 -6.39 -3.25
CA GLN A 138 15.11 -5.15 -2.49
C GLN A 138 14.08 -5.07 -1.36
N ASN A 139 12.81 -5.36 -1.63
CA ASN A 139 11.80 -5.42 -0.58
C ASN A 139 12.12 -6.53 0.45
N ASP A 140 12.70 -7.66 0.04
CA ASP A 140 13.13 -8.70 0.99
C ASP A 140 14.24 -8.21 1.95
N ARG A 141 15.14 -7.32 1.50
CA ARG A 141 16.16 -6.65 2.34
C ARG A 141 15.56 -5.68 3.36
N LEU A 142 14.30 -5.30 3.21
CA LEU A 142 13.57 -4.42 4.13
C LEU A 142 12.72 -5.22 5.12
N SER A 143 13.06 -6.47 5.40
CA SER A 143 12.37 -7.30 6.40
C SER A 143 12.20 -6.58 7.74
N TRP A 144 13.23 -5.85 8.18
CA TRP A 144 13.21 -5.01 9.38
C TRP A 144 12.12 -3.93 9.37
N LEU A 145 11.72 -3.44 8.20
CA LEU A 145 10.66 -2.44 8.06
C LEU A 145 9.28 -3.10 8.20
N TRP A 146 9.12 -4.27 7.60
CA TRP A 146 7.85 -5.01 7.57
C TRP A 146 7.50 -5.56 8.95
N THR A 147 8.47 -6.14 9.66
CA THR A 147 8.25 -6.70 11.00
C THR A 147 7.89 -5.64 12.03
N GLN A 148 8.29 -4.37 11.82
CA GLN A 148 7.93 -3.25 12.68
C GLN A 148 6.62 -2.54 12.26
N SER A 149 6.09 -2.83 11.07
CA SER A 149 4.88 -2.17 10.56
C SER A 149 3.61 -2.93 10.96
N THR A 150 2.66 -2.24 11.60
CA THR A 150 1.33 -2.81 11.91
C THR A 150 0.31 -2.59 10.78
N ALA A 151 0.67 -1.86 9.72
CA ALA A 151 -0.05 -1.77 8.45
C ALA A 151 0.89 -1.40 7.29
N LEU A 152 0.51 -1.74 6.05
CA LEU A 152 1.26 -1.36 4.84
C LEU A 152 0.45 -0.40 3.97
N TYR A 153 1.12 0.63 3.44
CA TYR A 153 0.51 1.75 2.72
C TYR A 153 1.08 1.94 1.30
N PRO A 154 1.00 0.93 0.39
CA PRO A 154 1.54 1.07 -0.96
C PRO A 154 0.78 2.13 -1.75
N SER A 155 1.49 2.98 -2.51
CA SER A 155 0.83 3.93 -3.41
C SER A 155 0.37 3.24 -4.70
N ILE A 156 -0.91 3.35 -5.02
CA ILE A 156 -1.51 2.84 -6.28
C ILE A 156 -1.98 3.97 -7.20
N TYR A 157 -1.41 5.17 -7.05
CA TYR A 157 -1.78 6.33 -7.86
C TYR A 157 -1.66 6.01 -9.36
N LEU A 158 -2.74 6.28 -10.09
CA LEU A 158 -2.91 5.92 -11.49
C LEU A 158 -2.41 7.07 -12.39
N PRO A 159 -1.42 6.86 -13.26
CA PRO A 159 -1.02 7.84 -14.26
C PRO A 159 -2.10 8.01 -15.34
N GLU A 160 -2.26 9.23 -15.85
CA GLU A 160 -3.29 9.56 -16.85
C GLU A 160 -3.19 8.76 -18.15
N ARG A 161 -1.98 8.41 -18.58
CA ARG A 161 -1.76 7.56 -19.76
C ARG A 161 -2.33 6.14 -19.65
N LEU A 162 -2.81 5.73 -18.47
CA LEU A 162 -3.47 4.45 -18.24
C LEU A 162 -5.01 4.59 -18.10
N ALA A 163 -5.56 5.79 -18.32
CA ALA A 163 -7.00 6.05 -18.27
C ALA A 163 -7.80 5.04 -19.12
N GLY A 164 -8.75 4.36 -18.50
CA GLY A 164 -9.62 3.35 -19.13
C GLY A 164 -8.91 2.08 -19.62
N SER A 165 -7.58 1.98 -19.49
CA SER A 165 -6.82 0.85 -20.02
C SER A 165 -6.82 -0.34 -19.05
N PRO A 166 -6.96 -1.58 -19.52
CA PRO A 166 -6.74 -2.78 -18.70
C PRO A 166 -5.35 -2.84 -18.04
N ASP A 167 -4.37 -2.13 -18.59
CA ASP A 167 -3.03 -2.00 -18.01
C ASP A 167 -3.07 -1.31 -16.63
N ALA A 168 -4.08 -0.46 -16.37
CA ALA A 168 -4.30 0.14 -15.05
C ALA A 168 -4.51 -0.94 -13.98
N ALA A 169 -5.38 -1.92 -14.25
CA ALA A 169 -5.62 -3.04 -13.36
C ALA A 169 -4.36 -3.88 -13.16
N LEU A 170 -3.59 -4.14 -14.22
CA LEU A 170 -2.32 -4.89 -14.12
C LEU A 170 -1.29 -4.18 -13.23
N MET A 171 -1.18 -2.85 -13.35
CA MET A 171 -0.29 -2.03 -12.54
C MET A 171 -0.69 -2.10 -11.06
N VAL A 172 -1.96 -1.83 -10.75
CA VAL A 172 -2.50 -1.82 -9.38
C VAL A 172 -2.38 -3.21 -8.76
N ARG A 173 -2.78 -4.26 -9.51
CA ARG A 173 -2.70 -5.67 -9.11
C ARG A 173 -1.33 -6.03 -8.57
N HIS A 174 -0.27 -5.76 -9.33
CA HIS A 174 1.07 -6.19 -8.93
C HIS A 174 1.67 -5.35 -7.79
N ARG A 175 1.24 -4.09 -7.62
CA ARG A 175 1.59 -3.31 -6.41
C ARG A 175 0.96 -3.93 -5.17
N LEU A 176 -0.31 -4.30 -5.25
CA LEU A 176 -1.03 -4.95 -4.17
C LEU A 176 -0.48 -6.34 -3.87
N LEU A 177 -0.21 -7.15 -4.91
CA LEU A 177 0.38 -8.48 -4.73
C LEU A 177 1.74 -8.43 -4.05
N GLU A 178 2.56 -7.41 -4.34
CA GLU A 178 3.83 -7.25 -3.64
C GLU A 178 3.64 -6.84 -2.18
N ALA A 179 2.69 -5.93 -1.88
CA ALA A 179 2.34 -5.58 -0.51
C ALA A 179 1.79 -6.77 0.28
N LEU A 180 0.87 -7.54 -0.29
CA LEU A 180 0.30 -8.75 0.30
C LEU A 180 1.38 -9.83 0.52
N ARG A 181 2.36 -9.93 -0.40
CA ARG A 181 3.49 -10.86 -0.26
C ARG A 181 4.38 -10.50 0.92
N VAL A 182 4.80 -9.24 1.05
CA VAL A 182 5.68 -8.87 2.18
C VAL A 182 4.92 -8.93 3.51
N ALA A 183 3.63 -8.56 3.53
CA ALA A 183 2.76 -8.67 4.71
C ALA A 183 2.57 -10.12 5.20
N SER A 184 2.61 -11.11 4.29
CA SER A 184 2.45 -12.51 4.66
C SER A 184 3.75 -13.16 5.12
N LEU A 185 4.90 -12.72 4.57
CA LEU A 185 6.23 -13.24 4.87
C LEU A 185 6.82 -12.67 6.16
N TRP A 186 6.62 -11.38 6.43
CA TRP A 186 7.19 -10.66 7.58
C TRP A 186 6.08 -10.02 8.40
N ARG A 187 5.45 -10.85 9.23
CA ARG A 187 4.33 -10.41 10.08
C ARG A 187 4.86 -9.59 11.25
N HIS A 188 4.01 -8.69 11.73
CA HIS A 188 4.29 -7.93 12.94
C HIS A 188 4.02 -8.77 14.18
N GLY A 189 5.02 -8.87 15.06
CA GLY A 189 4.95 -9.66 16.29
C GLY A 189 4.87 -11.17 16.05
N ASP A 190 4.77 -11.92 17.14
CA ASP A 190 4.77 -13.40 17.14
C ASP A 190 3.40 -14.02 16.81
N SER A 191 2.44 -13.23 16.34
CA SER A 191 1.11 -13.74 15.98
C SER A 191 1.19 -14.56 14.68
N THR A 192 1.16 -15.87 14.84
CA THR A 192 1.21 -16.86 13.75
C THR A 192 -0.07 -16.92 12.91
N ASN A 193 -1.13 -16.20 13.27
CA ASN A 193 -2.43 -16.34 12.63
C ASN A 193 -2.85 -15.16 11.74
N HIS A 194 -2.20 -13.99 11.82
CA HIS A 194 -2.70 -12.79 11.12
C HIS A 194 -1.64 -12.05 10.28
N THR A 195 -2.00 -11.75 9.03
CA THR A 195 -1.19 -10.97 8.11
C THR A 195 -1.36 -9.48 8.36
N THR A 196 -0.26 -8.71 8.28
CA THR A 196 -0.30 -7.25 8.37
C THR A 196 -1.30 -6.66 7.37
N PRO A 197 -2.26 -5.83 7.79
CA PRO A 197 -3.27 -5.27 6.88
C PRO A 197 -2.64 -4.35 5.83
N VAL A 198 -3.09 -4.49 4.58
CA VAL A 198 -2.67 -3.66 3.46
C VAL A 198 -3.76 -2.65 3.14
N LEU A 199 -3.43 -1.36 3.22
CA LEU A 199 -4.32 -0.23 2.94
C LEU A 199 -3.67 0.67 1.88
N PRO A 200 -3.81 0.35 0.58
CA PRO A 200 -3.23 1.15 -0.48
C PRO A 200 -3.71 2.61 -0.43
N TYR A 201 -2.81 3.53 -0.78
CA TYR A 201 -3.14 4.92 -1.05
C TYR A 201 -3.55 5.08 -2.51
N ALA A 202 -4.80 5.51 -2.73
CA ALA A 202 -5.36 5.83 -4.02
C ALA A 202 -5.69 7.33 -4.12
N ARG A 203 -5.72 7.86 -5.34
CA ARG A 203 -6.18 9.22 -5.63
C ARG A 203 -7.56 9.19 -6.27
N LEU A 204 -8.30 10.28 -6.11
CA LEU A 204 -9.57 10.52 -6.80
C LEU A 204 -9.40 10.93 -8.27
N ALA A 205 -8.20 11.40 -8.63
CA ALA A 205 -7.82 11.86 -9.95
C ALA A 205 -6.49 11.24 -10.38
N PHE A 206 -6.18 11.32 -11.67
CA PHE A 206 -4.89 10.86 -12.16
C PHE A 206 -3.71 11.58 -11.49
N THR A 207 -2.57 10.89 -11.48
CA THR A 207 -1.36 11.34 -10.79
C THR A 207 -0.92 12.71 -11.33
N HIS A 208 -0.75 13.69 -10.45
CA HIS A 208 -0.39 15.09 -10.76
C HIS A 208 -1.43 15.87 -11.59
N THR A 209 -2.68 15.42 -11.68
CA THR A 209 -3.76 16.14 -12.38
C THR A 209 -4.98 16.35 -11.47
N LEU A 210 -5.93 17.16 -11.96
CA LEU A 210 -7.26 17.34 -11.37
C LEU A 210 -8.34 16.57 -12.16
N ASN A 211 -7.94 15.67 -13.07
CA ASN A 211 -8.85 14.91 -13.91
C ASN A 211 -9.30 13.67 -13.13
N PHE A 212 -10.53 13.73 -12.62
CA PHE A 212 -11.12 12.67 -11.78
C PHE A 212 -11.23 11.34 -12.52
N LEU A 213 -11.03 10.25 -11.78
CA LEU A 213 -11.14 8.89 -12.29
C LEU A 213 -12.59 8.57 -12.68
N ASN A 214 -12.81 7.95 -13.84
CA ASN A 214 -14.15 7.49 -14.19
C ASN A 214 -14.46 6.13 -13.51
N LYS A 215 -15.65 5.57 -13.75
CA LYS A 215 -16.05 4.28 -13.18
C LYS A 215 -15.08 3.15 -13.51
N THR A 216 -14.63 3.03 -14.77
CA THR A 216 -13.66 2.01 -15.20
C THR A 216 -12.34 2.15 -14.45
N ASP A 217 -11.85 3.37 -14.27
CA ASP A 217 -10.61 3.62 -13.52
C ASP A 217 -10.77 3.30 -12.02
N LEU A 218 -11.95 3.56 -11.44
CA LEU A 218 -12.28 3.18 -10.06
C LEU A 218 -12.36 1.64 -9.90
N GLU A 219 -12.86 0.92 -10.89
CA GLU A 219 -12.82 -0.56 -10.92
C GLU A 219 -11.36 -1.05 -10.93
N HIS A 220 -10.53 -0.48 -11.80
CA HIS A 220 -9.11 -0.84 -11.91
C HIS A 220 -8.26 -0.47 -10.68
N THR A 221 -8.75 0.40 -9.79
CA THR A 221 -8.05 0.84 -8.57
C THR A 221 -8.69 0.26 -7.30
N LEU A 222 -9.86 0.76 -6.93
CA LEU A 222 -10.59 0.37 -5.71
C LEU A 222 -11.16 -1.05 -5.84
N GLY A 223 -11.73 -1.38 -7.01
CA GLY A 223 -12.22 -2.73 -7.28
C GLY A 223 -11.11 -3.77 -7.17
N GLU A 224 -9.88 -3.44 -7.59
CA GLU A 224 -8.75 -4.38 -7.61
C GLU A 224 -8.23 -4.60 -6.21
N SER A 225 -8.17 -3.50 -5.45
CA SER A 225 -7.87 -3.52 -4.02
C SER A 225 -8.81 -4.44 -3.25
N ALA A 226 -10.12 -4.26 -3.43
CA ALA A 226 -11.13 -5.09 -2.76
C ALA A 226 -11.02 -6.56 -3.20
N SER A 227 -10.88 -6.81 -4.50
CA SER A 227 -10.83 -8.18 -5.05
C SER A 227 -9.59 -8.96 -4.62
N LEU A 228 -8.48 -8.29 -4.32
CA LEU A 228 -7.24 -8.93 -3.84
C LEU A 228 -7.16 -9.06 -2.31
N GLY A 229 -8.15 -8.57 -1.57
CA GLY A 229 -8.20 -8.71 -0.10
C GLY A 229 -7.54 -7.58 0.69
N ALA A 230 -7.30 -6.41 0.08
CA ALA A 230 -6.88 -5.22 0.82
C ALA A 230 -7.86 -4.93 1.97
N ALA A 231 -7.35 -4.46 3.11
CA ALA A 231 -8.17 -4.18 4.30
C ALA A 231 -9.03 -2.93 4.15
N GLY A 232 -8.68 -2.06 3.22
CA GLY A 232 -9.38 -0.84 2.88
C GLY A 232 -8.58 -0.08 1.83
N VAL A 233 -8.95 1.17 1.58
CA VAL A 233 -8.19 2.08 0.71
C VAL A 233 -8.18 3.45 1.36
N VAL A 234 -7.03 4.12 1.37
CA VAL A 234 -6.94 5.54 1.75
C VAL A 234 -7.11 6.38 0.49
N LEU A 235 -8.19 7.16 0.42
CA LEU A 235 -8.43 8.11 -0.67
C LEU A 235 -7.76 9.44 -0.32
N TRP A 236 -6.61 9.70 -0.94
CA TRP A 236 -5.83 10.91 -0.72
C TRP A 236 -6.14 11.97 -1.78
N GLY A 237 -6.20 13.23 -1.34
CA GLY A 237 -6.40 14.39 -2.19
C GLY A 237 -5.41 15.51 -1.86
N GLU A 238 -4.82 16.11 -2.88
CA GLU A 238 -3.98 17.30 -2.70
C GLU A 238 -4.84 18.55 -2.49
N MET A 239 -4.29 19.56 -1.83
CA MET A 239 -4.98 20.83 -1.54
C MET A 239 -5.54 21.52 -2.79
N LYS A 240 -4.99 21.23 -3.98
CA LYS A 240 -5.50 21.78 -5.25
C LYS A 240 -6.94 21.39 -5.57
N PHE A 241 -7.47 20.28 -5.03
CA PHE A 241 -8.89 19.94 -5.16
C PHE A 241 -9.82 20.90 -4.43
N ALA A 242 -9.31 21.62 -3.44
CA ALA A 242 -10.07 22.56 -2.62
C ALA A 242 -9.54 24.01 -2.72
N LYS A 243 -8.72 24.33 -3.72
CA LYS A 243 -8.08 25.66 -3.85
C LYS A 243 -9.03 26.79 -4.20
N SER A 244 -10.23 26.50 -4.69
CA SER A 244 -11.23 27.50 -5.06
C SER A 244 -12.64 26.96 -4.94
N LYS A 245 -13.64 27.85 -4.82
CA LYS A 245 -15.06 27.49 -4.82
C LYS A 245 -15.43 26.59 -6.00
N GLN A 246 -14.92 26.90 -7.19
CA GLN A 246 -15.16 26.09 -8.39
C GLN A 246 -14.61 24.67 -8.25
N GLN A 247 -13.39 24.50 -7.76
CA GLN A 247 -12.80 23.17 -7.57
C GLN A 247 -13.55 22.38 -6.48
N CYS A 248 -13.99 23.03 -5.40
CA CYS A 248 -14.85 22.39 -4.40
C CYS A 248 -16.19 21.91 -4.98
N ILE A 249 -16.82 22.70 -5.87
CA ILE A 249 -18.07 22.30 -6.55
C ILE A 249 -17.82 21.11 -7.47
N LEU A 250 -16.73 21.10 -8.24
CA LEU A 250 -16.37 19.97 -9.10
C LEU A 250 -16.13 18.70 -8.28
N LEU A 251 -15.38 18.80 -7.18
CA LEU A 251 -15.14 17.68 -6.26
C LEU A 251 -16.45 17.18 -5.63
N LYS A 252 -17.31 18.09 -5.15
CA LYS A 252 -18.62 17.74 -4.59
C LYS A 252 -19.47 16.97 -5.60
N ASN A 253 -19.55 17.47 -6.84
CA ASN A 253 -20.33 16.83 -7.90
C ASN A 253 -19.76 15.45 -8.25
N TYR A 254 -18.43 15.31 -8.33
CA TYR A 254 -17.78 14.03 -8.57
C TYR A 254 -18.05 13.01 -7.44
N ILE A 255 -18.00 13.47 -6.17
CA ILE A 255 -18.34 12.62 -5.02
C ILE A 255 -19.79 12.17 -5.08
N HIS A 256 -20.71 13.08 -5.37
CA HIS A 256 -22.14 12.78 -5.39
C HIS A 256 -22.52 11.85 -6.54
N ASN A 257 -22.00 12.10 -7.74
CA ASN A 257 -22.47 11.45 -8.96
C ASN A 257 -21.67 10.21 -9.36
N THR A 258 -20.40 10.10 -8.94
CA THR A 258 -19.52 9.02 -9.41
C THR A 258 -18.92 8.22 -8.25
N LEU A 259 -18.12 8.86 -7.39
CA LEU A 259 -17.35 8.14 -6.37
C LEU A 259 -18.24 7.55 -5.28
N GLY A 260 -19.20 8.32 -4.76
CA GLY A 260 -20.11 7.90 -3.70
C GLY A 260 -20.92 6.66 -4.08
N PRO A 261 -21.66 6.69 -5.20
CA PRO A 261 -22.40 5.52 -5.70
C PRO A 261 -21.49 4.30 -5.96
N PHE A 262 -20.30 4.53 -6.52
CA PHE A 262 -19.33 3.45 -6.76
C PHE A 262 -18.86 2.79 -5.45
N VAL A 263 -18.48 3.58 -4.45
CA VAL A 263 -18.02 3.07 -3.14
C VAL A 263 -19.14 2.35 -2.41
N GLN A 264 -20.37 2.87 -2.46
CA GLN A 264 -21.53 2.19 -1.87
C GLN A 264 -21.75 0.82 -2.51
N SER A 265 -21.77 0.73 -3.85
CA SER A 265 -21.91 -0.53 -4.57
C SER A 265 -20.79 -1.51 -4.22
N LEU A 266 -19.53 -1.05 -4.23
CA LEU A 266 -18.39 -1.90 -3.90
C LEU A 266 -18.46 -2.45 -2.46
N ARG A 267 -18.87 -1.62 -1.49
CA ARG A 267 -19.08 -2.05 -0.10
C ARG A 267 -20.20 -3.08 0.03
N SER A 268 -21.33 -2.86 -0.64
CA SER A 268 -22.43 -3.83 -0.65
C SER A 268 -21.99 -5.17 -1.24
N ASN A 269 -21.21 -5.15 -2.32
CA ASN A 269 -20.70 -6.37 -2.97
C ASN A 269 -19.69 -7.12 -2.07
N THR A 270 -18.77 -6.41 -1.41
CA THR A 270 -17.80 -7.04 -0.51
C THR A 270 -18.49 -7.63 0.73
N GLN A 271 -19.49 -6.94 1.28
CA GLN A 271 -20.29 -7.43 2.40
C GLN A 271 -21.13 -8.64 2.00
N SER A 272 -21.82 -8.57 0.84
CA SER A 272 -22.60 -9.69 0.32
C SER A 272 -21.74 -10.94 0.12
N CYS A 273 -20.56 -10.80 -0.47
CA CYS A 273 -19.63 -11.92 -0.60
C CYS A 273 -19.17 -12.45 0.76
N SER A 274 -18.83 -11.58 1.72
CA SER A 274 -18.44 -11.98 3.08
C SER A 274 -19.55 -12.79 3.78
N VAL A 275 -20.80 -12.36 3.68
CA VAL A 275 -21.97 -13.06 4.24
C VAL A 275 -22.16 -14.41 3.56
N GLN A 276 -22.21 -14.43 2.22
CA GLN A 276 -22.57 -15.61 1.45
C GLN A 276 -21.47 -16.68 1.41
N ARG A 277 -20.19 -16.29 1.54
CA ARG A 277 -19.05 -17.22 1.39
C ARG A 277 -18.21 -17.40 2.64
N CYS A 278 -18.16 -16.40 3.51
CA CYS A 278 -17.22 -16.37 4.63
C CYS A 278 -17.92 -16.23 5.98
N HIS A 279 -19.24 -16.46 6.05
CA HIS A 279 -20.06 -16.38 7.26
C HIS A 279 -19.92 -15.05 8.03
N SER A 280 -19.60 -13.95 7.33
CA SER A 280 -19.26 -12.65 7.94
C SER A 280 -17.99 -12.65 8.82
N ASN A 281 -17.27 -13.77 8.86
CA ASN A 281 -16.07 -14.00 9.67
C ASN A 281 -14.78 -13.94 8.84
N GLY A 282 -14.89 -13.45 7.60
CA GLY A 282 -13.75 -13.28 6.71
C GLY A 282 -14.11 -12.40 5.52
N ARG A 283 -13.09 -12.01 4.76
CA ARG A 283 -13.23 -11.26 3.52
C ARG A 283 -13.05 -12.17 2.31
N CYS A 284 -13.73 -11.85 1.22
CA CYS A 284 -13.52 -12.52 -0.04
C CYS A 284 -12.24 -12.04 -0.73
N ILE A 285 -11.43 -12.98 -1.21
CA ILE A 285 -10.24 -12.74 -2.03
C ILE A 285 -10.34 -13.51 -3.34
N ARG A 286 -9.86 -12.93 -4.44
CA ARG A 286 -9.91 -13.54 -5.76
C ARG A 286 -9.10 -14.84 -5.77
N ARG A 287 -9.75 -15.96 -6.14
CA ARG A 287 -9.14 -17.30 -6.17
C ARG A 287 -7.89 -17.35 -7.05
N ARG A 288 -7.97 -16.75 -8.24
CA ARG A 288 -6.83 -16.61 -9.17
C ARG A 288 -6.46 -15.13 -9.25
N THR A 289 -5.40 -14.73 -8.56
CA THR A 289 -4.98 -13.33 -8.46
C THR A 289 -4.76 -12.65 -9.81
N GLY A 290 -4.33 -13.40 -10.83
CA GLY A 290 -4.14 -12.90 -12.20
C GLY A 290 -5.41 -12.76 -13.05
N ALA A 291 -6.56 -13.28 -12.61
CA ALA A 291 -7.83 -13.18 -13.35
C ALA A 291 -8.48 -11.80 -13.17
N GLY A 292 -9.37 -11.41 -14.08
CA GLY A 292 -10.07 -10.11 -14.07
C GLY A 292 -11.44 -10.11 -13.39
N HIS A 293 -11.66 -10.99 -12.40
CA HIS A 293 -12.96 -11.08 -11.72
C HIS A 293 -13.07 -10.06 -10.57
N TRP A 294 -14.14 -9.29 -10.55
CA TRP A 294 -14.36 -8.24 -9.55
C TRP A 294 -15.46 -8.64 -8.58
N LEU A 295 -15.46 -8.04 -7.39
CA LEU A 295 -16.59 -8.10 -6.48
C LEU A 295 -17.71 -7.20 -7.03
N SER A 296 -18.40 -7.67 -8.07
CA SER A 296 -19.54 -7.00 -8.69
C SER A 296 -20.70 -7.98 -8.91
N LEU A 297 -21.84 -7.66 -8.29
CA LEU A 297 -23.10 -8.41 -8.45
C LEU A 297 -23.63 -8.34 -9.90
N ALA A 298 -23.37 -7.23 -10.61
CA ALA A 298 -23.84 -7.02 -11.99
C ALA A 298 -23.10 -7.86 -13.05
N SER A 299 -21.98 -8.51 -12.69
CA SER A 299 -21.21 -9.39 -13.57
C SER A 299 -21.53 -10.88 -13.39
N ALA A 300 -22.55 -11.21 -12.59
CA ALA A 300 -23.15 -12.54 -12.62
C ALA A 300 -23.88 -12.70 -13.98
N PRO A 301 -23.50 -13.67 -14.83
CA PRO A 301 -24.16 -13.83 -16.13
C PRO A 301 -25.65 -14.11 -15.91
N SER A 302 -26.49 -13.19 -16.39
CA SER A 302 -27.95 -13.25 -16.37
C SER A 302 -28.46 -14.18 -17.47
N SER A 303 -28.17 -15.48 -17.37
CA SER A 303 -28.60 -16.47 -18.35
C SER A 303 -29.61 -17.48 -17.79
N ASP A 304 -30.35 -17.13 -16.73
CA ASP A 304 -31.48 -17.95 -16.29
C ASP A 304 -32.70 -17.05 -15.96
N PRO A 305 -33.79 -17.10 -16.76
CA PRO A 305 -34.99 -16.28 -16.53
C PRO A 305 -35.85 -16.76 -15.34
N PHE A 306 -35.43 -17.80 -14.63
CA PHE A 306 -36.19 -18.42 -13.55
C PHE A 306 -35.29 -18.74 -12.35
N GLU A 307 -34.79 -17.73 -11.64
CA GLU A 307 -34.40 -17.88 -10.22
C GLU A 307 -34.11 -16.50 -9.64
N GLY A 308 -34.68 -16.21 -8.47
CA GLY A 308 -34.52 -14.92 -7.78
C GLY A 308 -33.05 -14.53 -7.57
N ASP A 309 -32.83 -13.22 -7.58
CA ASP A 309 -31.61 -12.39 -7.56
C ASP A 309 -30.46 -12.80 -6.58
N GLY A 310 -30.63 -13.85 -5.77
CA GLY A 310 -29.64 -14.40 -4.84
C GLY A 310 -28.85 -15.63 -5.32
N SER A 311 -29.40 -16.46 -6.22
CA SER A 311 -28.79 -17.74 -6.65
C SER A 311 -27.51 -17.54 -7.49
N THR A 312 -27.57 -16.64 -8.46
CA THR A 312 -26.51 -16.43 -9.45
C THR A 312 -25.29 -15.71 -8.86
N SER A 313 -25.52 -14.76 -7.95
CA SER A 313 -24.45 -14.05 -7.23
C SER A 313 -23.67 -14.99 -6.31
N SER A 314 -24.38 -15.86 -5.57
CA SER A 314 -23.77 -16.90 -4.74
C SER A 314 -22.91 -17.84 -5.58
N LYS A 315 -23.43 -18.38 -6.70
CA LYS A 315 -22.66 -19.25 -7.63
C LYS A 315 -21.40 -18.54 -8.16
N TYR A 316 -21.49 -17.25 -8.49
CA TYR A 316 -20.35 -16.45 -8.96
C TYR A 316 -19.26 -16.33 -7.88
N PHE A 317 -19.62 -15.92 -6.66
CA PHE A 317 -18.67 -15.81 -5.55
C PHE A 317 -18.04 -17.17 -5.23
N HIS A 318 -18.83 -18.25 -5.27
CA HIS A 318 -18.33 -19.60 -5.05
C HIS A 318 -17.28 -20.02 -6.09
N ARG A 319 -17.46 -19.64 -7.35
CA ARG A 319 -16.54 -19.98 -8.44
C ARG A 319 -15.24 -19.18 -8.39
N TYR A 320 -15.31 -17.87 -8.14
CA TYR A 320 -14.18 -16.97 -8.38
C TYR A 320 -13.48 -16.43 -7.14
N PHE A 321 -14.06 -16.61 -5.94
CA PHE A 321 -13.51 -16.08 -4.69
C PHE A 321 -13.23 -17.19 -3.67
N LEU A 322 -12.36 -16.87 -2.71
CA LEU A 322 -12.00 -17.65 -1.52
C LEU A 322 -12.15 -16.77 -0.29
N CYS A 323 -12.13 -17.35 0.90
CA CYS A 323 -12.16 -16.58 2.13
C CYS A 323 -10.77 -16.41 2.74
N GLN A 324 -10.49 -15.19 3.20
CA GLN A 324 -9.44 -14.89 4.15
C GLN A 324 -10.11 -14.52 5.47
N CYS A 325 -9.95 -15.38 6.48
CA CYS A 325 -10.64 -15.24 7.75
C CYS A 325 -10.10 -14.08 8.59
N TYR A 326 -10.99 -13.51 9.39
CA TYR A 326 -10.64 -12.53 10.42
C TYR A 326 -10.05 -13.23 11.64
N SER A 327 -9.51 -12.42 12.55
CA SER A 327 -8.92 -12.94 13.79
C SER A 327 -9.91 -13.76 14.60
N GLY A 328 -9.45 -14.93 15.07
CA GLY A 328 -10.26 -15.91 15.80
C GLY A 328 -11.07 -16.87 14.93
N TRP A 329 -10.94 -16.84 13.60
CA TRP A 329 -11.69 -17.70 12.68
C TRP A 329 -10.80 -18.43 11.68
N THR A 330 -11.17 -19.67 11.37
CA THR A 330 -10.41 -20.56 10.49
C THR A 330 -11.31 -21.44 9.59
N GLY A 331 -10.70 -22.14 8.66
CA GLY A 331 -11.35 -22.98 7.65
C GLY A 331 -11.62 -22.26 6.31
N PRO A 332 -12.03 -23.02 5.28
CA PRO A 332 -12.18 -22.51 3.92
C PRO A 332 -13.28 -21.44 3.77
N GLU A 333 -14.24 -21.42 4.69
CA GLU A 333 -15.40 -20.50 4.72
C GLU A 333 -15.49 -19.72 6.04
N CYS A 334 -14.46 -19.77 6.89
CA CYS A 334 -14.39 -19.06 8.18
C CYS A 334 -15.53 -19.40 9.17
N CYS A 335 -15.98 -20.66 9.16
CA CYS A 335 -17.07 -21.14 10.01
C CYS A 335 -16.60 -21.70 11.37
N ARG A 336 -15.29 -21.96 11.55
CA ARG A 336 -14.72 -22.51 12.78
C ARG A 336 -13.96 -21.43 13.55
N LYS A 337 -14.05 -21.45 14.88
CA LYS A 337 -13.18 -20.62 15.72
C LYS A 337 -11.79 -21.25 15.78
N GLU A 338 -10.76 -20.42 15.87
CA GLU A 338 -9.41 -20.89 16.23
C GLU A 338 -9.44 -21.40 17.68
N GLU A 339 -8.88 -22.58 17.92
CA GLU A 339 -8.70 -23.10 19.29
C GLU A 339 -7.57 -22.30 19.96
N GLU A 340 -7.85 -21.71 21.13
CA GLU A 340 -6.82 -21.09 21.96
C GLU A 340 -5.94 -22.22 22.55
N ILE A 341 -4.67 -22.27 22.16
CA ILE A 341 -3.67 -23.23 22.69
C ILE A 341 -3.10 -22.70 24.00
#